data_AF-K6UIC6-F1
#
_entry.id   AF-K6UIC6-F1
#
_cell.length_a   1.000
_cell.length_b   1.000
_cell.length_c   1.000
_cell.angle_alpha   90.00
_cell.angle_beta   90.00
_cell.angle_gamma   90.00
#
_symmetry.space_group_name_H-M   'P 1'
#
loop_
_entity.id
_entity.type
_entity.pdbx_description
1 polymer ?
#
loop_
_entity_poly.entity_id
_entity_poly.type
_entity_poly.pdbx_seq_one_letter_code
_entity_poly.pdbx_strand_id
1 'polypeptide(L)'
;MGKTEEEILEDVLNELELGEIYEDVFNDRTTSKYDTHCSALASHDKQYVGARALCGKYVRALEKISEMQKDQKYYDRCKYVPYWLYGEIGKIYKNHNVNIEKIPFVKDLINVEKKVKDLITKNKCNVLYNNLVHLDELIKRKHSYIYFKKYDSFKNTTKSSIKCDKYFIYLDYINSFYNKFKSDNCTGVLSLLWSDPDFFRCNNALNPNTILSKIQDCKPEGFKSRLNLEGLKLQQSLVTLMRASG
;
A
#
# COMPACT_ATOMS: atom_id res chain seq x y z
N MET A 1 15.43 23.51 -0.17
CA MET A 1 14.62 22.65 0.73
C MET A 1 14.74 21.23 0.23
N GLY A 2 15.17 20.29 1.06
CA GLY A 2 15.21 18.86 0.72
C GLY A 2 13.80 18.26 0.74
N LYS A 3 13.59 17.17 -0.01
CA LYS A 3 12.34 16.39 0.04
C LYS A 3 12.16 15.76 1.42
N THR A 4 10.91 15.71 1.89
CA THR A 4 10.52 14.96 3.08
C THR A 4 10.61 13.45 2.82
N GLU A 5 10.64 12.66 3.89
CA GLU A 5 10.72 11.21 3.75
C GLU A 5 9.45 10.62 3.11
N GLU A 6 8.27 11.17 3.40
CA GLU A 6 7.02 10.77 2.74
C GLU A 6 7.07 11.04 1.22
N GLU A 7 7.57 12.20 0.81
CA GLU A 7 7.78 12.51 -0.61
C GLU A 7 8.79 11.58 -1.27
N ILE A 8 9.82 11.13 -0.55
CA ILE A 8 10.79 10.14 -1.06
C ILE A 8 10.14 8.77 -1.20
N LEU A 9 9.32 8.34 -0.24
CA LEU A 9 8.58 7.09 -0.33
C LEU A 9 7.60 7.12 -1.50
N GLU A 10 6.89 8.24 -1.71
CA GLU A 10 6.01 8.43 -2.86
C GLU A 10 6.77 8.47 -4.19
N ASP A 11 7.91 9.17 -4.27
CA ASP A 11 8.81 9.15 -5.44
C ASP A 11 9.19 7.72 -5.83
N VAL A 12 9.66 6.93 -4.84
CA VAL A 12 10.07 5.54 -5.06
C VAL A 12 8.87 4.70 -5.46
N LEU A 13 7.71 4.88 -4.83
CA LEU A 13 6.49 4.20 -5.23
C LEU A 13 6.09 4.52 -6.66
N ASN A 14 6.07 5.79 -7.06
CA ASN A 14 5.71 6.24 -8.41
C ASN A 14 6.70 5.74 -9.47
N GLU A 15 7.98 5.64 -9.12
CA GLU A 15 8.99 5.06 -10.00
C GLU A 15 8.83 3.54 -10.13
N LEU A 16 8.52 2.87 -9.02
CA LEU A 16 8.37 1.43 -8.97
C LEU A 16 7.01 0.94 -9.45
N GLU A 17 6.02 1.84 -9.59
CA GLU A 17 4.54 1.76 -9.44
C GLU A 17 3.85 0.66 -10.24
N LEU A 18 4.39 -0.54 -10.17
CA LEU A 18 4.25 -1.61 -11.13
C LEU A 18 4.06 -1.09 -12.56
N GLY A 19 4.76 0.00 -12.94
CA GLY A 19 4.38 0.99 -13.96
C GLY A 19 3.41 0.53 -15.04
N GLU A 20 3.69 -0.57 -15.75
CA GLU A 20 2.78 -1.20 -16.71
C GLU A 20 1.36 -1.47 -16.19
N ILE A 21 1.19 -1.92 -14.95
CA ILE A 21 -0.11 -2.16 -14.32
C ILE A 21 -0.81 -0.83 -14.02
N TYR A 22 -0.09 0.16 -13.50
CA TYR A 22 -0.68 1.47 -13.20
C TYR A 22 -1.11 2.17 -14.49
N GLU A 23 -0.21 2.26 -15.47
CA GLU A 23 -0.45 2.88 -16.76
C GLU A 23 -1.59 2.19 -17.52
N ASP A 24 -1.65 0.86 -17.50
CA ASP A 24 -2.72 0.12 -18.15
C ASP A 24 -4.06 0.33 -17.45
N VAL A 25 -4.14 0.37 -16.13
CA VAL A 25 -5.44 0.38 -15.43
C VAL A 25 -5.94 1.78 -15.08
N PHE A 26 -5.05 2.71 -14.73
CA PHE A 26 -5.41 3.98 -14.08
C PHE A 26 -5.10 5.23 -14.90
N ASN A 27 -4.28 5.16 -15.97
CA ASN A 27 -3.98 6.33 -16.82
C ASN A 27 -5.08 6.61 -17.86
N ASP A 28 -6.05 5.71 -18.02
CA ASP A 28 -7.21 5.94 -18.88
C ASP A 28 -8.03 7.14 -18.38
N ARG A 29 -8.28 8.12 -19.25
CA ARG A 29 -9.03 9.35 -18.95
C ARG A 29 -10.51 9.27 -19.32
N THR A 30 -10.95 8.19 -19.96
CA THR A 30 -12.34 8.01 -20.38
C THR A 30 -13.27 7.88 -19.17
N THR A 31 -14.43 8.52 -19.23
CA THR A 31 -15.42 8.42 -18.15
C THR A 31 -16.00 7.00 -18.10
N SER A 32 -16.02 6.39 -16.92
CA SER A 32 -16.62 5.07 -16.72
C SER A 32 -18.13 5.13 -16.86
N LYS A 33 -18.76 4.07 -17.39
CA LYS A 33 -20.24 3.96 -17.39
C LYS A 33 -20.81 3.88 -15.98
N TYR A 34 -19.99 3.57 -14.99
CA TYR A 34 -20.34 3.47 -13.58
C TYR A 34 -20.07 4.76 -12.78
N ASP A 35 -19.51 5.81 -13.40
CA ASP A 35 -19.13 7.05 -12.72
C ASP A 35 -20.30 7.74 -12.01
N THR A 36 -21.53 7.60 -12.55
CA THR A 36 -22.74 8.15 -11.94
C THR A 36 -23.00 7.64 -10.53
N HIS A 37 -22.55 6.43 -10.18
CA HIS A 37 -22.65 5.90 -8.83
C HIS A 37 -21.75 6.64 -7.83
N CYS A 38 -20.66 7.27 -8.29
CA CYS A 38 -19.77 8.07 -7.46
C CYS A 38 -20.39 9.42 -7.02
N SER A 39 -21.57 9.78 -7.53
CA SER A 39 -22.35 10.90 -6.98
C SER A 39 -22.65 10.76 -5.49
N ALA A 40 -22.70 9.53 -4.97
CA ALA A 40 -22.82 9.25 -3.54
C ALA A 40 -21.67 9.84 -2.70
N LEU A 41 -20.52 10.14 -3.32
CA LEU A 41 -19.37 10.74 -2.65
C LEU A 41 -19.29 12.27 -2.79
N ALA A 42 -20.23 12.91 -3.50
CA ALA A 42 -20.16 14.34 -3.77
C ALA A 42 -20.19 15.20 -2.48
N SER A 43 -20.90 14.76 -1.43
CA SER A 43 -20.93 15.46 -0.15
C SER A 43 -19.61 15.36 0.62
N HIS A 44 -18.84 14.29 0.40
CA HIS A 44 -17.57 14.06 1.10
C HIS A 44 -16.46 14.99 0.63
N ASP A 45 -16.49 15.46 -0.62
CA ASP A 45 -15.43 16.31 -1.20
C ASP A 45 -15.20 17.62 -0.43
N LYS A 46 -16.19 18.09 0.35
CA LYS A 46 -16.03 19.29 1.20
C LYS A 46 -15.00 19.09 2.31
N GLN A 47 -14.93 17.90 2.88
CA GLN A 47 -14.04 17.56 4.00
C GLN A 47 -12.89 16.66 3.57
N TYR A 48 -13.14 15.80 2.57
CA TYR A 48 -12.23 14.80 2.03
C TYR A 48 -12.02 15.12 0.55
N VAL A 49 -11.31 16.21 0.28
CA VAL A 49 -11.08 16.73 -1.08
C VAL A 49 -10.53 15.61 -1.97
N GLY A 50 -11.25 15.32 -3.05
CA GLY A 50 -10.88 14.29 -4.03
C GLY A 50 -11.50 12.92 -3.78
N ALA A 51 -12.34 12.72 -2.78
CA ALA A 51 -13.03 11.46 -2.52
C ALA A 51 -13.89 11.01 -3.71
N ARG A 52 -14.66 11.92 -4.33
CA ARG A 52 -15.44 11.60 -5.54
C ARG A 52 -14.54 11.28 -6.73
N ALA A 53 -13.47 12.06 -6.91
CA ALA A 53 -12.51 11.85 -7.99
C ALA A 53 -11.80 10.48 -7.85
N LEU A 54 -11.46 10.08 -6.63
CA LEU A 54 -10.94 8.75 -6.32
C LEU A 54 -11.94 7.66 -6.70
N CYS A 55 -13.22 7.81 -6.34
CA CYS A 55 -14.26 6.88 -6.74
C CYS A 55 -14.34 6.72 -8.27
N GLY A 56 -14.36 7.83 -9.01
CA GLY A 56 -14.43 7.81 -10.48
C GLY A 56 -13.25 7.04 -11.10
N LYS A 57 -12.03 7.26 -10.60
CA LYS A 57 -10.84 6.49 -11.02
C LYS A 57 -10.96 5.01 -10.66
N TYR A 58 -11.49 4.70 -9.48
CA TYR A 58 -11.62 3.33 -8.99
C TYR A 58 -12.63 2.53 -9.82
N VAL A 59 -13.83 3.05 -10.06
CA VAL A 59 -14.84 2.33 -10.85
C VAL A 59 -14.43 2.15 -12.32
N ARG A 60 -13.67 3.11 -12.87
CA ARG A 60 -13.06 3.01 -14.20
C ARG A 60 -12.04 1.88 -14.27
N ALA A 61 -11.18 1.76 -13.28
CA ALA A 61 -10.23 0.66 -13.18
C ALA A 61 -10.95 -0.71 -13.15
N LEU A 62 -12.02 -0.82 -12.34
CA LEU A 62 -12.83 -2.04 -12.26
C LEU A 62 -13.50 -2.36 -13.61
N GLU A 63 -14.08 -1.36 -14.27
CA GLU A 63 -14.67 -1.53 -15.61
C GLU A 63 -13.64 -2.02 -16.60
N LYS A 64 -12.50 -1.34 -16.70
CA LYS A 64 -11.44 -1.68 -17.66
C LYS A 64 -10.94 -3.11 -17.46
N ILE A 65 -10.66 -3.50 -16.21
CA ILE A 65 -10.20 -4.86 -15.89
C ILE A 65 -11.28 -5.89 -16.24
N SER A 66 -12.57 -5.55 -16.07
CA SER A 66 -13.66 -6.48 -16.35
C SER A 66 -13.80 -6.87 -17.82
N GLU A 67 -13.28 -6.04 -18.72
CA GLU A 67 -13.29 -6.26 -20.17
C GLU A 67 -12.06 -7.04 -20.66
N MET A 68 -11.06 -7.27 -19.81
CA MET A 68 -9.84 -8.02 -20.16
C MET A 68 -10.09 -9.52 -20.30
N GLN A 69 -9.23 -10.23 -21.03
CA GLN A 69 -9.21 -11.71 -21.00
C GLN A 69 -8.77 -12.22 -19.63
N LYS A 70 -9.31 -13.35 -19.18
CA LYS A 70 -8.96 -13.99 -17.89
C LYS A 70 -7.63 -14.74 -17.94
N ASP A 71 -6.55 -13.99 -18.09
CA ASP A 71 -5.18 -14.48 -18.06
C ASP A 71 -4.44 -13.96 -16.81
N GLN A 72 -3.14 -14.24 -16.74
CA GLN A 72 -2.28 -13.75 -15.64
C GLN A 72 -2.29 -12.21 -15.55
N LYS A 73 -2.38 -11.51 -16.69
CA LYS A 73 -2.40 -10.05 -16.78
C LYS A 73 -3.63 -9.49 -16.05
N TYR A 74 -4.80 -10.11 -16.23
CA TYR A 74 -6.02 -9.81 -15.48
C TYR A 74 -5.84 -10.04 -13.98
N TYR A 75 -5.32 -11.20 -13.57
CA TYR A 75 -5.18 -11.53 -12.15
C TYR A 75 -4.21 -10.60 -11.41
N ASP A 76 -3.08 -10.22 -12.04
CA ASP A 76 -2.11 -9.30 -11.44
C ASP A 76 -2.71 -7.90 -11.23
N ARG A 77 -3.48 -7.38 -12.21
CA ARG A 77 -4.19 -6.10 -12.06
C ARG A 77 -5.22 -6.15 -10.96
N CYS A 78 -6.01 -7.21 -10.96
CA CYS A 78 -7.07 -7.40 -9.99
C CYS A 78 -6.54 -7.44 -8.54
N LYS A 79 -5.39 -8.11 -8.32
CA LYS A 79 -4.70 -8.13 -7.03
C LYS A 79 -4.12 -6.76 -6.65
N TYR A 80 -3.61 -6.00 -7.62
CA TYR A 80 -2.98 -4.72 -7.37
C TYR A 80 -3.96 -3.60 -6.99
N VAL A 81 -5.16 -3.59 -7.58
CA VAL A 81 -6.18 -2.55 -7.38
C VAL A 81 -6.43 -2.18 -5.90
N PRO A 82 -6.68 -3.12 -4.97
CA PRO A 82 -6.85 -2.78 -3.56
C PRO A 82 -5.63 -2.06 -2.96
N TYR A 83 -4.41 -2.49 -3.30
CA TYR A 83 -3.18 -1.87 -2.81
C TYR A 83 -3.01 -0.43 -3.32
N TRP A 84 -3.33 -0.18 -4.59
CA TRP A 84 -3.38 1.18 -5.11
C TRP A 84 -4.38 2.04 -4.32
N LEU A 85 -5.60 1.51 -4.13
CA LEU A 85 -6.68 2.22 -3.46
C LEU A 85 -6.35 2.58 -2.00
N TYR A 86 -5.71 1.69 -1.25
CA TYR A 86 -5.27 1.99 0.13
C TYR A 86 -4.31 3.19 0.18
N GLY A 87 -3.41 3.30 -0.80
CA GLY A 87 -2.51 4.45 -0.91
C GLY A 87 -3.26 5.76 -1.18
N GLU A 88 -4.22 5.74 -2.10
CA GLU A 88 -5.01 6.94 -2.42
C GLU A 88 -5.92 7.37 -1.26
N ILE A 89 -6.51 6.41 -0.55
CA ILE A 89 -7.26 6.69 0.69
C ILE A 89 -6.33 7.35 1.73
N GLY A 90 -5.11 6.84 1.90
CA GLY A 90 -4.08 7.41 2.77
C GLY A 90 -3.68 8.84 2.44
N LYS A 91 -3.69 9.20 1.15
CA LYS A 91 -3.43 10.58 0.69
C LYS A 91 -4.55 11.53 1.09
N ILE A 92 -5.80 11.10 1.01
CA ILE A 92 -6.99 11.91 1.35
C ILE A 92 -7.22 11.97 2.87
N TYR A 93 -7.13 10.84 3.55
CA TYR A 93 -7.39 10.72 4.98
C TYR A 93 -6.10 10.63 5.78
N LYS A 94 -5.68 11.74 6.41
CA LYS A 94 -4.36 11.84 7.07
C LYS A 94 -4.23 11.09 8.40
N ASN A 95 -5.34 10.75 9.05
CA ASN A 95 -5.28 9.94 10.28
C ASN A 95 -5.22 8.45 9.94
N HIS A 96 -4.03 7.86 9.88
CA HIS A 96 -3.89 6.45 9.48
C HIS A 96 -4.15 5.45 10.62
N ASN A 97 -4.28 5.91 11.87
CA ASN A 97 -4.53 5.06 13.03
C ASN A 97 -6.03 4.80 13.27
N VAL A 98 -6.78 4.55 12.20
CA VAL A 98 -8.19 4.16 12.27
C VAL A 98 -8.44 2.98 11.35
N ASN A 99 -9.40 2.13 11.71
CA ASN A 99 -9.90 1.11 10.80
C ASN A 99 -10.48 1.75 9.55
N ILE A 100 -10.16 1.17 8.40
CA ILE A 100 -10.55 1.73 7.09
C ILE A 100 -12.07 1.92 6.95
N GLU A 101 -12.87 1.04 7.57
CA GLU A 101 -14.34 1.15 7.55
C GLU A 101 -14.91 2.34 8.33
N LYS A 102 -14.14 2.88 9.28
CA LYS A 102 -14.54 4.06 10.08
C LYS A 102 -14.33 5.36 9.32
N ILE A 103 -13.66 5.32 8.16
CA ILE A 103 -13.42 6.50 7.33
C ILE A 103 -14.71 6.82 6.56
N PRO A 104 -15.31 8.00 6.73
CA PRO A 104 -16.67 8.27 6.24
C PRO A 104 -16.86 8.04 4.74
N PHE A 105 -15.98 8.58 3.90
CA PHE A 105 -16.11 8.43 2.44
C PHE A 105 -15.80 7.00 1.97
N VAL A 106 -15.03 6.22 2.74
CA VAL A 106 -14.67 4.84 2.37
C VAL A 106 -15.87 3.92 2.49
N LYS A 107 -16.74 4.13 3.48
CA LYS A 107 -18.00 3.37 3.59
C LYS A 107 -18.85 3.52 2.33
N ASP A 108 -18.97 4.73 1.80
CA ASP A 108 -19.71 4.98 0.56
C ASP A 108 -18.98 4.47 -0.67
N LEU A 109 -17.65 4.50 -0.68
CA LEU A 109 -16.84 3.88 -1.73
C LEU A 109 -17.08 2.36 -1.82
N ILE A 110 -17.10 1.66 -0.68
CA ILE A 110 -17.41 0.22 -0.60
C ILE A 110 -18.82 -0.08 -1.11
N ASN A 111 -19.79 0.78 -0.77
CA ASN A 111 -21.16 0.65 -1.28
C ASN A 111 -21.23 0.82 -2.81
N VAL A 112 -20.47 1.76 -3.37
CA VAL A 112 -20.36 1.94 -4.82
C VAL A 112 -19.71 0.71 -5.45
N GLU A 113 -18.61 0.21 -4.90
CA GLU A 113 -17.93 -0.99 -5.40
C GLU A 113 -18.88 -2.18 -5.48
N LYS A 114 -19.65 -2.44 -4.41
CA LYS A 114 -20.62 -3.55 -4.38
C LYS A 114 -21.63 -3.42 -5.52
N LYS A 115 -22.21 -2.23 -5.72
CA LYS A 115 -23.15 -1.97 -6.82
C LYS A 115 -22.50 -2.19 -8.19
N VAL A 116 -21.30 -1.66 -8.40
CA VAL A 116 -20.57 -1.82 -9.66
C VAL A 116 -20.25 -3.28 -9.93
N LYS A 117 -19.81 -4.03 -8.92
CA LYS A 117 -19.54 -5.47 -9.01
C LYS A 117 -20.79 -6.27 -9.36
N ASP A 118 -21.96 -5.88 -8.87
CA ASP A 118 -23.22 -6.51 -9.23
C ASP A 118 -23.60 -6.25 -10.69
N LEU A 119 -23.28 -5.05 -11.20
CA LEU A 119 -23.54 -4.64 -12.59
C LEU A 119 -22.52 -5.16 -13.62
N ILE A 120 -21.29 -5.47 -13.22
CA ILE A 120 -20.29 -6.08 -14.11
C ILE A 120 -20.76 -7.49 -14.49
N THR A 121 -20.91 -7.76 -15.79
CA THR A 121 -21.40 -9.07 -16.28
C THR A 121 -20.28 -10.01 -16.71
N LYS A 122 -19.08 -9.47 -16.97
CA LYS A 122 -17.90 -10.22 -17.41
C LYS A 122 -16.99 -10.59 -16.24
N ASN A 123 -15.76 -10.10 -16.23
CA ASN A 123 -14.74 -10.55 -15.31
C ASN A 123 -14.75 -9.69 -14.04
N LYS A 124 -15.30 -10.26 -12.96
CA LYS A 124 -15.39 -9.56 -11.67
C LYS A 124 -14.09 -9.65 -10.91
N CYS A 125 -13.57 -8.49 -10.50
CA CYS A 125 -12.55 -8.46 -9.47
C CYS A 125 -13.12 -8.78 -8.09
N ASN A 126 -12.56 -9.78 -7.44
CA ASN A 126 -12.80 -10.03 -6.03
C ASN A 126 -11.81 -9.19 -5.23
N VAL A 127 -12.13 -7.91 -5.06
CA VAL A 127 -11.41 -7.05 -4.13
C VAL A 127 -11.81 -7.49 -2.72
N LEU A 128 -10.86 -8.09 -2.00
CA LEU A 128 -11.06 -8.45 -0.60
C LEU A 128 -10.73 -7.22 0.25
N TYR A 129 -11.77 -6.47 0.64
CA TYR A 129 -11.63 -5.45 1.67
C TYR A 129 -11.54 -6.13 3.04
N ASN A 130 -10.40 -6.03 3.70
CA ASN A 130 -10.36 -6.28 5.14
C ASN A 130 -10.70 -4.97 5.85
N ASN A 131 -11.99 -4.78 6.07
CA ASN A 131 -12.61 -3.58 6.62
C ASN A 131 -12.25 -3.33 8.11
N LEU A 132 -11.75 -4.35 8.81
CA LEU A 132 -11.34 -4.28 10.22
C LEU A 132 -9.87 -3.92 10.43
N VAL A 133 -9.11 -3.65 9.37
CA VAL A 133 -7.68 -3.32 9.45
C VAL A 133 -7.47 -1.81 9.48
N HIS A 134 -6.49 -1.37 10.27
CA HIS A 134 -6.06 0.02 10.32
C HIS A 134 -5.48 0.48 8.97
N LEU A 135 -5.80 1.71 8.57
CA LEU A 135 -5.31 2.29 7.30
C LEU A 135 -3.78 2.28 7.20
N ASP A 136 -3.05 2.55 8.29
CA ASP A 136 -1.59 2.46 8.36
C ASP A 136 -1.08 1.07 7.94
N GLU A 137 -1.71 0.01 8.43
CA GLU A 137 -1.33 -1.36 8.07
C GLU A 137 -1.63 -1.66 6.60
N LEU A 138 -2.77 -1.20 6.07
CA LEU A 138 -3.11 -1.38 4.65
C LEU A 138 -2.13 -0.66 3.72
N ILE A 139 -1.66 0.53 4.10
CA ILE A 139 -0.60 1.25 3.40
C ILE A 139 0.71 0.46 3.48
N LYS A 140 1.09 -0.07 4.65
CA LYS A 140 2.27 -0.95 4.79
C LYS A 140 2.16 -2.21 3.94
N ARG A 141 0.96 -2.81 3.82
CA ARG A 141 0.71 -3.95 2.92
C ARG A 141 0.91 -3.56 1.44
N LYS A 142 0.47 -2.38 0.99
CA LYS A 142 0.78 -1.84 -0.36
C LYS A 142 2.29 -1.81 -0.59
N HIS A 143 3.02 -1.21 0.34
CA HIS A 143 4.47 -1.08 0.24
C HIS A 143 5.19 -2.44 0.23
N SER A 144 4.74 -3.37 1.06
CA SER A 144 5.23 -4.76 1.13
C SER A 144 4.97 -5.50 -0.19
N TYR A 145 3.75 -5.39 -0.74
CA TYR A 145 3.40 -5.99 -2.03
C TYR A 145 4.34 -5.50 -3.15
N ILE A 146 4.56 -4.18 -3.24
CA ILE A 146 5.46 -3.58 -4.25
C ILE A 146 6.90 -4.03 -4.02
N TYR A 147 7.36 -4.08 -2.76
CA TYR A 147 8.68 -4.57 -2.41
C TYR A 147 8.92 -5.99 -2.93
N PHE A 148 8.02 -6.94 -2.66
CA PHE A 148 8.19 -8.32 -3.12
C PHE A 148 8.09 -8.46 -4.64
N LYS A 149 7.22 -7.66 -5.31
CA LYS A 149 7.11 -7.66 -6.77
C LYS A 149 8.34 -7.04 -7.46
N LYS A 150 9.05 -6.12 -6.80
CA LYS A 150 10.23 -5.42 -7.32
C LYS A 150 11.53 -5.82 -6.61
N TYR A 151 11.53 -6.96 -5.92
CA TYR A 151 12.65 -7.40 -5.09
C TYR A 151 13.99 -7.43 -5.86
N ASP A 152 13.99 -7.97 -7.09
CA ASP A 152 15.20 -8.05 -7.91
C ASP A 152 15.74 -6.66 -8.31
N SER A 153 14.87 -5.66 -8.47
CA SER A 153 15.27 -4.27 -8.72
C SER A 153 16.02 -3.69 -7.51
N PHE A 154 15.56 -3.97 -6.29
CA PHE A 154 16.25 -3.56 -5.07
C PHE A 154 17.55 -4.33 -4.85
N LYS A 155 17.50 -5.65 -5.02
CA LYS A 155 18.63 -6.56 -4.82
C LYS A 155 19.84 -6.20 -5.67
N ASN A 156 19.61 -5.72 -6.90
CA ASN A 156 20.66 -5.37 -7.85
C ASN A 156 21.12 -3.90 -7.73
N THR A 157 20.71 -3.18 -6.69
CA THR A 157 21.10 -1.78 -6.50
C THR A 157 22.55 -1.66 -6.07
N THR A 158 23.27 -0.71 -6.69
CA THR A 158 24.68 -0.42 -6.43
C THR A 158 24.86 1.05 -6.04
N LYS A 159 26.04 1.39 -5.49
CA LYS A 159 26.41 2.77 -5.15
C LYS A 159 26.36 3.74 -6.34
N SER A 160 26.67 3.24 -7.54
CA SER A 160 26.62 4.03 -8.78
C SER A 160 25.20 4.32 -9.28
N SER A 161 24.19 3.69 -8.70
CA SER A 161 22.79 3.94 -9.06
C SER A 161 22.36 5.31 -8.56
N ILE A 162 21.78 6.13 -9.43
CA ILE A 162 21.14 7.41 -9.07
C ILE A 162 20.01 7.21 -8.04
N LYS A 163 19.51 5.97 -7.90
CA LYS A 163 18.41 5.58 -7.00
C LYS A 163 18.89 5.06 -5.64
N CYS A 164 20.20 4.89 -5.47
CA CYS A 164 20.86 4.30 -4.31
C CYS A 164 20.29 4.86 -2.98
N ASP A 165 20.36 6.16 -2.78
CA ASP A 165 19.88 6.84 -1.57
C ASP A 165 18.38 6.65 -1.33
N LYS A 166 17.56 6.82 -2.38
CA LYS A 166 16.11 6.70 -2.30
C LYS A 166 15.69 5.27 -1.96
N TYR A 167 16.36 4.28 -2.55
CA TYR A 167 16.11 2.88 -2.27
C TYR A 167 16.57 2.49 -0.88
N PHE A 168 17.66 3.05 -0.36
CA PHE A 168 18.06 2.84 1.03
C PHE A 168 16.96 3.29 1.99
N ILE A 169 16.44 4.52 1.81
CA ILE A 169 15.34 5.06 2.62
C ILE A 169 14.10 4.16 2.53
N TYR A 170 13.71 3.77 1.30
CA TYR A 170 12.54 2.91 1.10
C TYR A 170 12.72 1.54 1.77
N LEU A 171 13.89 0.91 1.63
CA LEU A 171 14.17 -0.39 2.23
C LEU A 171 14.22 -0.30 3.77
N ASP A 172 14.76 0.77 4.36
CA ASP A 172 14.69 1.01 5.81
C ASP A 172 13.24 1.11 6.29
N TYR A 173 12.39 1.80 5.52
CA TYR A 173 10.96 1.85 5.80
C TYR A 173 10.30 0.47 5.75
N ILE A 174 10.53 -0.35 4.71
CA ILE A 174 10.00 -1.73 4.69
C ILE A 174 10.54 -2.56 5.86
N ASN A 175 11.84 -2.43 6.16
CA ASN A 175 12.50 -3.17 7.23
C ASN A 175 11.87 -2.88 8.60
N SER A 176 11.40 -1.65 8.83
CA SER A 176 10.79 -1.23 10.09
C SER A 176 9.59 -2.08 10.51
N PHE A 177 8.78 -2.55 9.56
CA PHE A 177 7.60 -3.37 9.84
C PHE A 177 7.71 -4.83 9.37
N TYR A 178 8.82 -5.22 8.71
CA TYR A 178 9.00 -6.56 8.15
C TYR A 178 8.88 -7.67 9.20
N ASN A 179 9.52 -7.50 10.37
CA ASN A 179 9.49 -8.53 11.42
C ASN A 179 8.09 -8.74 12.00
N LYS A 180 7.30 -7.66 12.12
CA LYS A 180 5.90 -7.75 12.53
C LYS A 180 5.11 -8.56 11.49
N PHE A 181 5.19 -8.19 10.21
CA PHE A 181 4.48 -8.94 9.16
C PHE A 181 4.94 -10.39 9.06
N LYS A 182 6.23 -10.66 9.26
CA LYS A 182 6.74 -12.03 9.35
C LYS A 182 6.10 -12.80 10.50
N SER A 183 6.05 -12.21 11.70
CA SER A 183 5.40 -12.83 12.85
C SER A 183 3.92 -13.12 12.57
N ASP A 184 3.20 -12.12 12.07
CA ASP A 184 1.76 -12.19 11.86
C ASP A 184 1.34 -13.18 10.76
N ASN A 185 2.20 -13.43 9.76
CA ASN A 185 1.83 -14.21 8.58
C ASN A 185 2.59 -15.54 8.45
N CYS A 186 3.74 -15.72 9.11
CA CYS A 186 4.59 -16.90 8.95
C CYS A 186 4.68 -17.80 10.19
N THR A 187 3.94 -17.48 11.25
CA THR A 187 3.97 -18.24 12.50
C THR A 187 2.57 -18.74 12.86
N GLY A 188 2.51 -19.95 13.42
CA GLY A 188 1.27 -20.58 13.91
C GLY A 188 0.72 -21.70 13.04
N VAL A 189 -0.33 -22.37 13.53
CA VAL A 189 -0.97 -23.51 12.84
C VAL A 189 -1.64 -23.06 11.54
N LEU A 190 -2.15 -21.82 11.48
CA LEU A 190 -2.80 -21.28 10.30
C LEU A 190 -1.82 -21.05 9.12
N SER A 191 -0.55 -20.72 9.39
CA SER A 191 0.47 -20.59 8.34
C SER A 191 0.91 -21.94 7.75
N LEU A 192 0.56 -23.06 8.39
CA LEU A 192 0.75 -24.40 7.83
C LEU A 192 -0.40 -24.82 6.91
N LEU A 193 -1.55 -24.16 7.02
CA LEU A 193 -2.78 -24.51 6.30
C LEU A 193 -3.06 -23.59 5.12
N TRP A 194 -2.54 -22.37 5.12
CA TRP A 194 -2.82 -21.35 4.12
C TRP A 194 -1.57 -20.92 3.36
N SER A 195 -1.76 -20.56 2.09
CA SER A 195 -0.71 -19.93 1.30
C SER A 195 -0.41 -18.53 1.85
N ASP A 196 0.86 -18.14 1.72
CA ASP A 196 1.33 -16.78 1.97
C ASP A 196 0.38 -15.73 1.34
N PRO A 197 0.02 -14.66 2.07
CA PRO A 197 -0.73 -13.57 1.46
C PRO A 197 0.11 -12.92 0.36
N ASP A 198 -0.53 -12.34 -0.64
CA ASP A 198 0.18 -11.76 -1.78
C ASP A 198 1.07 -10.55 -1.43
N PHE A 199 0.82 -9.89 -0.29
CA PHE A 199 1.67 -8.81 0.23
C PHE A 199 2.87 -9.29 1.04
N PHE A 200 2.99 -10.57 1.43
CA PHE A 200 4.11 -11.04 2.25
C PHE A 200 4.54 -12.46 1.91
N ARG A 201 5.84 -12.69 1.78
CA ARG A 201 6.41 -14.02 1.51
C ARG A 201 7.25 -14.51 2.69
N CYS A 202 6.95 -15.71 3.18
CA CYS A 202 7.62 -16.35 4.31
C CYS A 202 8.97 -16.96 3.92
N ASN A 203 9.88 -16.11 3.45
CA ASN A 203 11.25 -16.49 3.08
C ASN A 203 12.26 -15.49 3.65
N ASN A 204 13.13 -15.98 4.54
CA ASN A 204 14.16 -15.17 5.19
C ASN A 204 15.16 -14.52 4.22
N ALA A 205 15.39 -15.14 3.05
CA ALA A 205 16.28 -14.58 2.03
C ALA A 205 15.71 -13.32 1.35
N LEU A 206 14.43 -13.01 1.58
CA LEU A 206 13.76 -11.81 1.08
C LEU A 206 13.66 -10.70 2.13
N ASN A 207 14.35 -10.84 3.26
CA ASN A 207 14.36 -9.79 4.29
C ASN A 207 15.08 -8.53 3.76
N PRO A 208 14.47 -7.32 3.84
CA PRO A 208 15.06 -6.07 3.37
C PRO A 208 16.46 -5.79 3.94
N ASN A 209 16.73 -6.23 5.17
CA ASN A 209 18.02 -6.08 5.82
C ASN A 209 19.17 -6.78 5.07
N THR A 210 18.86 -7.84 4.29
CA THR A 210 19.84 -8.53 3.45
C THR A 210 20.34 -7.69 2.28
N ILE A 211 19.54 -6.72 1.84
CA ILE A 211 19.90 -5.74 0.81
C ILE A 211 20.54 -4.54 1.50
N LEU A 212 19.92 -4.00 2.56
CA LEU A 212 20.43 -2.84 3.30
C LEU A 212 21.88 -3.04 3.74
N SER A 213 22.26 -4.21 4.22
CA SER A 213 23.64 -4.49 4.64
C SER A 213 24.67 -4.39 3.51
N LYS A 214 24.25 -4.62 2.25
CA LYS A 214 25.11 -4.54 1.07
C LYS A 214 25.19 -3.13 0.49
N ILE A 215 24.16 -2.31 0.72
CA ILE A 215 24.07 -0.95 0.19
C ILE A 215 24.25 0.11 1.29
N GLN A 216 25.02 -0.16 2.34
CA GLN A 216 25.26 0.81 3.43
C GLN A 216 25.85 2.13 2.94
N ASP A 217 26.65 2.08 1.87
CA ASP A 217 27.20 3.25 1.19
C ASP A 217 26.14 4.14 0.52
N CYS A 218 24.90 3.65 0.36
CA CYS A 218 23.73 4.41 -0.08
C CYS A 218 23.02 5.15 1.05
N LYS A 219 23.48 5.02 2.30
CA LYS A 219 22.83 5.69 3.42
C LYS A 219 23.05 7.21 3.30
N PRO A 220 21.99 8.03 3.20
CA PRO A 220 22.14 9.48 3.14
C PRO A 220 22.79 10.02 4.43
N GLU A 221 23.61 11.04 4.30
CA GLU A 221 24.19 11.72 5.46
C GLU A 221 23.09 12.24 6.39
N GLY A 222 23.26 12.00 7.70
CA GLY A 222 22.27 12.39 8.71
C GLY A 222 21.00 11.54 8.77
N PHE A 223 20.87 10.49 7.94
CA PHE A 223 19.70 9.60 7.96
C PHE A 223 19.60 8.80 9.28
N LYS A 224 18.41 8.82 9.90
CA LYS A 224 18.07 8.10 11.13
C LYS A 224 17.08 6.97 10.82
N SER A 225 17.48 5.72 11.11
CA SER A 225 16.66 4.53 10.84
C SER A 225 15.33 4.54 11.63
N ARG A 226 14.26 4.07 10.99
CA ARG A 226 12.92 3.97 11.58
C ARG A 226 12.80 2.91 12.68
N LEU A 227 13.58 1.84 12.62
CA LEU A 227 13.61 0.83 13.69
C LEU A 227 14.00 1.46 15.04
N ASN A 228 14.95 2.40 15.01
CA ASN A 228 15.38 3.12 16.20
C ASN A 228 14.27 4.06 16.72
N LEU A 229 13.48 4.66 15.81
CA LEU A 229 12.37 5.54 16.16
C LEU A 229 11.19 4.77 16.79
N GLU A 230 10.86 3.58 16.29
CA GLU A 230 9.83 2.73 16.89
C GLU A 230 10.25 2.22 18.28
N GLY A 231 11.51 1.81 18.44
CA GLY A 231 12.07 1.45 19.74
C GLY A 231 12.00 2.60 20.76
N LEU A 232 12.33 3.83 20.34
CA LEU A 232 12.22 5.04 21.17
C LEU A 232 10.76 5.34 21.56
N LYS A 233 9.80 5.19 20.64
CA LYS A 233 8.37 5.37 20.93
C LYS A 233 7.85 4.35 21.95
N LEU A 234 8.26 3.08 21.83
CA LEU A 234 7.90 2.04 22.79
C LEU A 234 8.45 2.36 24.19
N GLN A 235 9.71 2.81 24.29
CA GLN A 235 10.31 3.24 25.55
C GLN A 235 9.54 4.43 26.17
N GLN A 236 9.18 5.45 25.39
CA GLN A 236 8.42 6.60 25.88
C GLN A 236 7.01 6.23 26.37
N SER A 237 6.32 5.34 25.64
CA SER A 237 5.01 4.81 26.07
C SER A 237 5.09 4.04 27.39
N LEU A 238 6.12 3.20 27.57
CA LEU A 238 6.36 2.49 28.83
C LEU A 238 6.64 3.45 29.99
N VAL A 239 7.46 4.49 29.76
CA VAL A 239 7.74 5.54 30.77
C VAL A 239 6.46 6.31 31.16
N THR A 240 5.60 6.60 30.20
CA THR A 240 4.32 7.30 30.44
C THR A 240 3.36 6.43 31.25
N LEU A 241 3.26 5.14 30.94
CA LEU A 241 2.48 4.18 31.72
C LEU A 241 2.99 4.04 33.15
N MET A 242 4.31 3.90 33.35
CA MET A 242 4.92 3.84 34.68
C MET A 242 4.63 5.10 35.52
N ARG A 243 4.62 6.30 34.93
CA ARG A 243 4.27 7.56 35.61
C ARG A 243 2.79 7.71 35.94
N ALA A 244 1.91 7.07 35.18
CA ALA A 244 0.47 7.07 35.46
C ALA A 244 0.08 6.06 36.56
N SER A 245 1.03 5.19 36.95
CA SER A 245 0.80 4.06 37.87
C SER A 245 1.39 4.29 39.27
N GLY A 246 2.04 5.44 39.51
CA GLY A 246 2.66 5.84 40.77
C GLY A 246 2.29 7.27 41.12
#